data_AF-A0A1G8W8B1-F1
#
_entry.id   AF-A0A1G8W8B1-F1
#
_cell.length_a   1.000
_cell.length_b   1.000
_cell.length_c   1.000
_cell.angle_alpha   90.00
_cell.angle_beta   90.00
_cell.angle_gamma   90.00
#
_symmetry.space_group_name_H-M   'P 1'
#
loop_
_entity.id
_entity.type
_entity.pdbx_description
1 polymer ?
#
loop_
_entity_poly.entity_id
_entity_poly.type
_entity_poly.pdbx_seq_one_letter_code
_entity_poly.pdbx_strand_id
1 'polypeptide(L)'
;MSAINIYIANTPEQYVKKEQIHDLYVLRRQIEILFKTWKSIFQINRCKLIKTERFEWHVYGQLIAIILSSPLMFQMCKLLLIKKKKEMSEFKAICIVKGYFLSLHDALRKQTQDVQQVLHRLFQMIEKNGHKTHWYEKKTVFDILGVVYEHTQRLHAVA
;
A
#
# COMPACT_ATOMS: atom_id res chain seq x y z
N MET A 1 -24.82 -22.16 -0.28
CA MET A 1 -24.97 -22.26 1.19
C MET A 1 -24.31 -21.05 1.80
N SER A 2 -25.10 -20.11 2.30
CA SER A 2 -24.61 -18.86 2.89
C SER A 2 -23.95 -19.18 4.24
N ALA A 3 -22.62 -19.11 4.30
CA ALA A 3 -21.92 -19.26 5.57
C ALA A 3 -22.34 -18.11 6.51
N ILE A 4 -22.75 -18.44 7.73
CA ILE A 4 -23.08 -17.44 8.75
C ILE A 4 -21.78 -16.72 9.14
N ASN A 5 -21.71 -15.42 8.90
CA ASN A 5 -20.58 -14.59 9.34
C ASN A 5 -20.92 -13.95 10.68
N ILE A 6 -20.19 -14.31 11.73
CA ILE A 6 -20.35 -13.76 13.08
C ILE A 6 -19.19 -12.81 13.35
N TYR A 7 -19.49 -11.59 13.81
CA TYR A 7 -18.50 -10.59 14.17
C TYR A 7 -18.60 -10.29 15.67
N ILE A 8 -17.45 -10.26 16.35
CA ILE A 8 -17.33 -9.88 17.75
C ILE A 8 -16.44 -8.64 17.78
N ALA A 9 -16.94 -7.53 18.33
CA ALA A 9 -16.22 -6.26 18.41
C ALA A 9 -16.34 -5.69 19.83
N ASN A 10 -15.24 -5.14 20.34
CA ASN A 10 -15.19 -4.42 21.62
C ASN A 10 -15.46 -2.90 21.44
N THR A 11 -16.02 -2.51 20.30
CA THR A 11 -16.25 -1.11 19.95
C THR A 11 -17.69 -0.74 20.30
N PRO A 12 -17.92 0.33 21.08
CA PRO A 12 -19.27 0.76 21.37
C PRO A 12 -19.94 1.34 20.12
N GLU A 13 -21.26 1.20 20.06
CA GLU A 13 -22.11 1.59 18.92
C GLU A 13 -22.04 3.11 18.61
N GLN A 14 -21.57 3.91 19.57
CA GLN A 14 -21.30 5.34 19.41
C GLN A 14 -20.18 5.64 18.39
N TYR A 15 -19.15 4.79 18.31
CA TYR A 15 -18.01 5.00 17.39
C TYR A 15 -18.18 4.25 16.07
N VAL A 16 -18.76 3.06 16.10
CA VAL A 16 -18.95 2.22 14.92
C VAL A 16 -20.35 1.63 14.94
N LYS A 17 -21.16 2.01 13.97
CA LYS A 17 -22.51 1.44 13.83
C LYS A 17 -22.43 -0.01 13.36
N LYS A 18 -23.42 -0.83 13.73
CA LYS A 18 -23.45 -2.27 13.41
C LYS A 18 -23.37 -2.53 11.91
N GLU A 19 -23.94 -1.67 11.09
CA GLU A 19 -23.94 -1.79 9.63
C GLU A 19 -22.53 -1.63 9.03
N GLN A 20 -21.63 -0.92 9.71
CA GLN A 20 -20.27 -0.65 9.25
C GLN A 20 -19.26 -1.71 9.70
N ILE A 21 -19.61 -2.58 10.66
CA ILE A 21 -18.71 -3.62 11.19
C ILE A 21 -18.25 -4.55 10.06
N HIS A 22 -19.15 -4.93 9.16
CA HIS A 22 -18.81 -5.78 8.02
C HIS A 22 -17.78 -5.10 7.10
N ASP A 23 -18.05 -3.84 6.71
CA ASP A 23 -17.17 -3.08 5.82
C ASP A 23 -15.76 -2.89 6.44
N LEU A 24 -15.69 -2.60 7.74
CA LEU A 24 -14.41 -2.52 8.46
C LEU A 24 -13.69 -3.87 8.52
N TYR A 25 -14.41 -4.96 8.76
CA TYR A 25 -13.81 -6.30 8.81
C TYR A 25 -13.21 -6.71 7.46
N VAL A 26 -13.81 -6.29 6.34
CA VAL A 26 -13.27 -6.53 5.00
C VAL A 26 -11.87 -5.92 4.82
N LEU A 27 -11.57 -4.80 5.50
CA LEU A 27 -10.25 -4.16 5.44
C LEU A 27 -9.12 -5.07 5.95
N ARG A 28 -9.40 -6.07 6.79
CA ARG A 28 -8.42 -7.10 7.19
C ARG A 28 -7.73 -7.73 5.98
N ARG A 29 -8.44 -7.88 4.85
CA ARG A 29 -7.88 -8.44 3.62
C ARG A 29 -6.71 -7.61 3.08
N GLN A 30 -6.65 -6.30 3.34
CA GLN A 30 -5.53 -5.46 2.92
C GLN A 30 -4.23 -5.90 3.57
N ILE A 31 -4.27 -6.27 4.85
CA ILE A 31 -3.11 -6.84 5.55
C ILE A 31 -2.65 -8.13 4.85
N GLU A 32 -3.59 -8.99 4.46
CA GLU A 32 -3.27 -10.24 3.73
C GLU A 32 -2.64 -9.96 2.35
N ILE A 33 -3.15 -8.97 1.61
CA ILE A 33 -2.61 -8.54 0.32
C ILE A 33 -1.19 -7.99 0.49
N LEU A 34 -0.95 -7.17 1.52
CA LEU A 34 0.36 -6.65 1.88
C LEU A 34 1.35 -7.79 2.16
N PHE A 35 0.98 -8.76 3.02
CA PHE A 35 1.84 -9.90 3.32
C PHE A 35 2.07 -10.83 2.11
N LYS A 36 1.07 -11.04 1.25
CA LYS A 36 1.24 -11.79 -0.01
C LYS A 36 2.23 -11.09 -0.94
N THR A 37 2.11 -9.77 -1.05
CA THR A 37 3.00 -8.91 -1.82
C THR A 37 4.43 -9.01 -1.30
N TRP A 38 4.62 -8.90 0.01
CA TRP A 38 5.93 -9.02 0.64
C TRP A 38 6.56 -10.40 0.44
N LYS A 39 5.80 -11.49 0.65
CA LYS A 39 6.28 -12.85 0.37
C LYS A 39 6.69 -13.02 -1.09
N SER A 40 5.89 -12.52 -2.02
CA SER A 40 6.19 -12.64 -3.46
C SER A 40 7.44 -11.85 -3.87
N ILE A 41 7.60 -10.63 -3.37
CA ILE A 41 8.61 -9.69 -3.85
C ILE A 41 9.93 -9.84 -3.08
N PHE A 42 9.87 -9.96 -1.76
CA PHE A 42 11.05 -10.07 -0.90
C PHE A 42 11.45 -11.53 -0.65
N GLN A 43 10.59 -12.49 -1.00
CA GLN A 43 10.86 -13.93 -0.87
C GLN A 43 11.16 -14.36 0.58
N ILE A 44 10.50 -13.71 1.56
CA ILE A 44 10.71 -13.97 3.00
C ILE A 44 10.41 -15.43 3.37
N ASN A 45 9.48 -16.06 2.64
CA ASN A 45 9.11 -17.45 2.87
C ASN A 45 10.07 -18.46 2.21
N ARG A 46 11.05 -18.01 1.42
CA ARG A 46 12.04 -18.89 0.81
C ARG A 46 13.23 -19.04 1.75
N CYS A 47 13.19 -20.10 2.55
CA CYS A 47 14.29 -20.46 3.44
C CYS A 47 15.17 -21.51 2.76
N LYS A 48 16.48 -21.24 2.65
CA LYS A 48 17.46 -22.28 2.34
C LYS A 48 17.92 -22.92 3.65
N LEU A 49 18.25 -24.21 3.61
CA LEU A 49 18.91 -24.89 4.73
C LEU A 49 20.33 -24.33 4.87
N ILE A 50 20.51 -23.40 5.80
CA ILE A 50 21.78 -22.74 6.14
C ILE A 50 21.92 -22.66 7.66
N LYS A 51 23.12 -22.34 8.14
CA LYS A 51 23.37 -22.09 9.57
C LYS A 51 22.42 -21.01 10.11
N THR A 52 21.94 -21.19 11.34
CA THR A 52 20.97 -20.33 12.01
C THR A 52 21.36 -18.85 11.97
N GLU A 53 22.61 -18.53 12.28
CA GLU A 53 23.13 -17.16 12.23
C GLU A 53 22.91 -16.53 10.83
N ARG A 54 23.35 -17.20 9.76
CA ARG A 54 23.18 -16.68 8.39
C ARG A 54 21.72 -16.55 7.99
N PHE A 55 20.86 -17.43 8.52
CA PHE A 55 19.42 -17.34 8.32
C PHE A 55 18.85 -16.09 8.99
N GLU A 56 19.17 -15.86 10.26
CA GLU A 56 18.73 -14.67 11.00
C GLU A 56 19.17 -13.38 10.30
N TRP A 57 20.45 -13.28 9.93
CA TRP A 57 20.97 -12.14 9.17
C TRP A 57 20.21 -11.90 7.87
N HIS A 58 19.86 -12.96 7.14
CA HIS A 58 19.09 -12.86 5.91
C HIS A 58 17.66 -12.35 6.16
N VAL A 59 16.99 -12.89 7.19
CA VAL A 59 15.64 -12.46 7.58
C VAL A 59 15.63 -11.00 8.02
N TYR A 60 16.59 -10.57 8.84
CA TYR A 60 16.71 -9.17 9.24
C TYR A 60 16.91 -8.25 8.04
N GLY A 61 17.77 -8.63 7.09
CA GLY A 61 17.97 -7.87 5.85
C GLY A 61 16.68 -7.72 5.03
N GLN A 62 15.89 -8.80 4.91
CA GLN A 62 14.60 -8.76 4.23
C GLN A 62 13.58 -7.87 4.95
N LEU A 63 13.53 -7.94 6.28
CA LEU A 63 12.63 -7.11 7.10
C LEU A 63 12.98 -5.62 6.98
N ILE A 64 14.27 -5.27 7.03
CA ILE A 64 14.72 -3.89 6.83
C ILE A 64 14.33 -3.40 5.43
N ALA A 65 14.54 -4.21 4.39
CA ALA A 65 14.15 -3.88 3.02
C ALA A 65 12.63 -3.63 2.88
N ILE A 66 11.81 -4.40 3.60
CA ILE A 66 10.35 -4.21 3.63
C ILE A 66 9.98 -2.91 4.34
N ILE A 67 10.61 -2.64 5.49
CA ILE A 67 10.38 -1.43 6.29
C ILE A 67 10.79 -0.19 5.51
N LEU A 68 11.83 -0.24 4.67
CA LEU A 68 12.23 0.90 3.83
C LEU A 68 11.31 1.09 2.63
N SER A 69 10.87 0.02 1.97
CA SER A 69 10.02 0.11 0.77
C SER A 69 8.57 0.46 1.07
N SER A 70 8.00 -0.05 2.17
CA SER A 70 6.56 0.04 2.42
C SER A 70 6.08 1.49 2.68
N PRO A 71 6.76 2.30 3.52
CA PRO A 71 6.41 3.70 3.71
C PRO A 71 6.61 4.51 2.43
N LEU A 72 7.69 4.28 1.68
CA LEU A 72 7.93 4.95 0.39
C LEU A 72 6.78 4.67 -0.59
N MET A 73 6.39 3.40 -0.72
CA MET A 73 5.25 3.01 -1.55
C MET A 73 3.97 3.70 -1.09
N PHE A 74 3.66 3.65 0.21
CA PHE A 74 2.44 4.24 0.75
C PHE A 74 2.39 5.77 0.54
N GLN A 75 3.49 6.48 0.77
CA GLN A 75 3.57 7.93 0.55
C GLN A 75 3.40 8.29 -0.93
N MET A 76 4.04 7.56 -1.85
CA MET A 76 3.90 7.81 -3.28
C MET A 76 2.47 7.56 -3.77
N CYS A 77 1.86 6.45 -3.33
CA CYS A 77 0.46 6.13 -3.63
C CYS A 77 -0.50 7.18 -3.06
N LYS A 78 -0.28 7.62 -1.81
CA LYS A 78 -1.06 8.69 -1.16
C LYS A 78 -0.95 10.01 -1.93
N LEU A 79 0.25 10.41 -2.33
CA LEU A 79 0.47 11.63 -3.10
C LEU A 79 -0.22 11.59 -4.47
N LEU A 80 -0.19 10.45 -5.16
CA LEU A 80 -0.89 10.25 -6.42
C LEU A 80 -2.41 10.29 -6.24
N LEU A 81 -2.92 9.70 -5.16
CA LEU A 81 -4.34 9.74 -4.83
C LEU A 81 -4.81 11.18 -4.57
N ILE A 82 -4.08 11.94 -3.76
CA ILE A 82 -4.45 13.33 -3.43
C ILE A 82 -4.35 14.23 -4.67
N LYS A 83 -3.24 14.17 -5.41
CA LYS A 83 -2.98 15.12 -6.51
C LYS A 83 -3.72 14.78 -7.81
N LYS A 84 -3.92 13.49 -8.08
CA LYS A 84 -4.42 13.02 -9.40
C LYS A 84 -5.68 12.15 -9.30
N LYS A 85 -6.20 11.89 -8.09
CA LYS A 85 -7.37 11.03 -7.84
C LYS A 85 -7.23 9.64 -8.48
N LYS A 86 -6.00 9.12 -8.55
CA LYS A 86 -5.69 7.80 -9.14
C LYS A 86 -5.36 6.79 -8.05
N GLU A 87 -6.11 5.70 -8.00
CA GLU A 87 -5.76 4.54 -7.19
C GLU A 87 -4.69 3.68 -7.89
N MET A 88 -3.68 3.30 -7.13
CA MET A 88 -2.53 2.55 -7.63
C MET A 88 -2.50 1.13 -7.05
N SER A 89 -1.95 0.20 -7.81
CA SER A 89 -1.72 -1.17 -7.35
C SER A 89 -0.52 -1.19 -6.42
N GLU A 90 -0.77 -1.47 -5.14
CA GLU A 90 0.27 -1.59 -4.11
C GLU A 90 1.38 -2.55 -4.53
N PHE A 91 1.01 -3.69 -5.13
CA PHE A 91 1.94 -4.69 -5.64
C PHE A 91 2.88 -4.12 -6.72
N LYS A 92 2.34 -3.43 -7.72
CA LYS A 92 3.18 -2.84 -8.78
C LYS A 92 4.06 -1.73 -8.22
N ALA A 93 3.51 -0.89 -7.35
CA ALA A 93 4.23 0.21 -6.75
C ALA A 93 5.44 -0.29 -5.93
N ILE A 94 5.26 -1.32 -5.09
CA ILE A 94 6.37 -1.85 -4.28
C ILE A 94 7.43 -2.57 -5.13
N CYS A 95 7.04 -3.22 -6.25
CA CYS A 95 7.99 -3.76 -7.23
C CYS A 95 8.88 -2.66 -7.81
N ILE A 96 8.28 -1.53 -8.22
CA ILE A 96 9.01 -0.39 -8.77
C ILE A 96 9.92 0.20 -7.68
N VAL A 97 9.40 0.47 -6.48
CA VAL A 97 10.19 0.99 -5.35
C VAL A 97 11.41 0.12 -5.05
N LYS A 98 11.23 -1.20 -5.00
CA LYS A 98 12.34 -2.14 -4.77
C LYS A 98 13.42 -2.06 -5.86
N GLY A 99 13.03 -1.88 -7.12
CA GLY A 99 13.97 -1.70 -8.24
C GLY A 99 14.82 -0.43 -8.11
N TYR A 100 14.29 0.60 -7.45
CA TYR A 100 14.98 1.88 -7.22
C TYR A 100 15.89 1.89 -5.98
N PHE A 101 15.98 0.80 -5.22
CA PHE A 101 16.78 0.75 -3.98
C PHE A 101 18.25 1.09 -4.18
N LEU A 102 18.89 0.54 -5.23
CA LEU A 102 20.29 0.83 -5.53
C LEU A 102 20.47 2.31 -5.90
N SER A 103 19.59 2.84 -6.76
CA SER A 103 19.63 4.26 -7.15
C SER A 103 19.38 5.21 -5.97
N LEU A 104 18.49 4.84 -5.04
CA LEU A 104 18.25 5.61 -3.82
C LEU A 104 19.46 5.57 -2.89
N HIS A 105 20.06 4.39 -2.70
CA HIS A 105 21.28 4.23 -1.90
C HIS A 105 22.44 5.07 -2.47
N ASP A 106 22.65 5.03 -3.79
CA ASP A 106 23.72 5.78 -4.45
C ASP A 106 23.48 7.29 -4.37
N ALA A 107 22.24 7.74 -4.55
CA ALA A 107 21.86 9.14 -4.40
C ALA A 107 22.06 9.64 -2.96
N LEU A 108 21.68 8.84 -1.96
CA LEU A 108 21.90 9.17 -0.54
C LEU A 108 23.39 9.33 -0.22
N ARG A 109 24.26 8.55 -0.86
CA ARG A 109 25.72 8.62 -0.68
C ARG A 109 26.36 9.83 -1.35
N LYS A 110 25.80 10.32 -2.46
CA LYS A 110 26.41 11.34 -3.34
C LYS A 110 25.94 12.78 -3.12
N GLN A 111 24.91 13.03 -2.27
CA GLN A 111 24.29 14.31 -1.83
C GLN A 111 22.80 14.47 -2.24
N THR A 112 22.11 15.43 -1.63
CA THR A 112 20.64 15.57 -1.59
C THR A 112 19.95 15.91 -2.91
N GLN A 113 20.61 16.61 -3.85
CA GLN A 113 19.98 16.97 -5.13
C GLN A 113 19.69 15.75 -6.00
N ASP A 114 20.54 14.72 -5.95
CA ASP A 114 20.32 13.47 -6.68
C ASP A 114 19.13 12.69 -6.12
N VAL A 115 18.90 12.76 -4.81
CA VAL A 115 17.80 12.05 -4.14
C VAL A 115 16.45 12.57 -4.62
N GLN A 116 16.28 13.89 -4.72
CA GLN A 116 15.04 14.48 -5.23
C GLN A 116 14.76 14.05 -6.68
N GLN A 117 15.79 14.00 -7.54
CA GLN A 117 15.64 13.56 -8.92
C GLN A 117 15.23 12.08 -9.00
N VAL A 118 15.86 11.21 -8.20
CA VAL A 118 15.51 9.78 -8.14
C VAL A 118 14.08 9.59 -7.65
N LEU A 119 13.65 10.32 -6.61
CA LEU A 119 12.28 10.28 -6.11
C LEU A 119 11.27 10.78 -7.15
N HIS A 120 11.61 11.82 -7.92
CA HIS A 120 10.73 12.33 -8.97
C HIS A 120 10.57 11.30 -10.09
N ARG A 121 11.66 10.65 -10.53
CA ARG A 121 11.62 9.55 -11.51
C ARG A 121 10.81 8.36 -10.98
N LEU A 122 11.00 8.00 -9.71
CA LEU A 122 10.24 6.94 -9.06
C LEU A 122 8.74 7.26 -9.09
N PHE A 123 8.35 8.49 -8.75
CA PHE A 123 6.96 8.93 -8.80
C PHE A 123 6.37 8.83 -10.21
N GLN A 124 7.08 9.30 -11.24
CA GLN A 124 6.66 9.20 -12.64
C GLN A 124 6.50 7.75 -13.11
N MET A 125 7.42 6.87 -12.71
CA MET A 125 7.35 5.44 -13.06
C MET A 125 6.17 4.74 -12.39
N ILE A 126 5.92 5.03 -11.11
CA ILE A 126 4.75 4.51 -10.40
C ILE A 126 3.50 5.01 -11.11
N GLU A 127 3.41 6.29 -11.45
CA GLU A 127 2.26 6.85 -12.16
C GLU A 127 1.98 6.12 -13.49
N LYS A 128 3.01 5.92 -14.31
CA LYS A 128 2.86 5.32 -15.65
C LYS A 128 2.45 3.85 -15.59
N ASN A 129 3.02 3.08 -14.66
CA ASN A 129 2.94 1.61 -14.68
C ASN A 129 2.04 1.03 -13.60
N GLY A 130 1.78 1.78 -12.52
CA GLY A 130 1.13 1.28 -11.32
C GLY A 130 -0.41 1.34 -11.34
N HIS A 131 -1.03 1.63 -12.50
CA HIS A 131 -2.49 1.77 -12.57
C HIS A 131 -3.19 0.47 -12.11
N LYS A 132 -4.19 0.65 -11.24
CA LYS A 132 -5.04 -0.42 -10.73
C LYS A 132 -6.31 -0.49 -11.56
N THR A 133 -6.69 -1.67 -12.00
CA THR A 133 -7.99 -1.88 -12.63
C THR A 133 -9.07 -1.91 -11.54
N HIS A 134 -10.08 -1.06 -11.69
CA HIS A 134 -11.22 -1.00 -10.79
C HIS A 134 -12.24 -2.08 -11.19
N TRP A 135 -12.67 -2.91 -10.24
CA TRP A 135 -13.78 -3.84 -10.45
C TRP A 135 -15.05 -3.12 -9.99
N TYR A 136 -15.94 -2.80 -10.95
CA TYR A 136 -17.08 -1.89 -10.80
C TYR A 136 -18.02 -2.14 -9.60
N GLU A 137 -18.03 -3.34 -9.01
CA GLU A 137 -18.99 -3.72 -7.96
C GLU A 137 -18.43 -3.70 -6.52
N LYS A 138 -17.13 -3.41 -6.30
CA LYS A 138 -16.53 -3.50 -4.95
C LYS A 138 -16.06 -2.15 -4.43
N LYS A 139 -16.55 -1.76 -3.23
CA LYS A 139 -16.05 -0.61 -2.47
C LYS A 139 -14.53 -0.71 -2.30
N THR A 140 -13.81 0.38 -2.55
CA THR A 140 -12.38 0.43 -2.31
C THR A 140 -12.08 0.66 -0.83
N VAL A 141 -10.81 0.50 -0.45
CA VAL A 141 -10.34 0.79 0.92
C VAL A 141 -10.61 2.24 1.29
N PHE A 142 -10.45 3.15 0.33
CA PHE A 142 -10.66 4.57 0.53
C PHE A 142 -12.15 4.90 0.67
N ASP A 143 -13.02 4.19 -0.06
CA ASP A 143 -14.48 4.31 0.09
C ASP A 143 -14.95 3.83 1.48
N ILE A 144 -14.41 2.70 1.97
CA ILE A 144 -14.75 2.16 3.30
C ILE A 144 -14.28 3.09 4.41
N LEU A 145 -13.07 3.66 4.27
CA LEU A 145 -12.50 4.57 5.26
C LEU A 145 -13.06 5.99 5.20
N GLY A 146 -13.97 6.29 4.26
CA GLY A 146 -14.50 7.63 4.09
C GLY A 146 -13.41 8.66 3.77
N VAL A 147 -12.32 8.24 3.12
CA VAL A 147 -11.35 9.17 2.54
C VAL A 147 -12.01 9.73 1.28
N VAL A 148 -12.98 10.60 1.53
CA VAL A 148 -13.81 11.26 0.53
C VAL A 148 -12.86 11.97 -0.43
N TYR A 149 -12.86 11.52 -1.69
CA TYR A 149 -12.55 12.38 -2.82
C TYR A 149 -13.26 13.69 -2.52
N GLU A 150 -12.57 14.83 -2.44
CA GLU A 150 -13.27 16.11 -2.50
C GLU A 150 -14.13 16.06 -3.77
N HIS A 151 -15.40 15.71 -3.58
CA HIS A 151 -16.42 15.78 -4.58
C HIS A 151 -16.52 17.27 -4.77
N THR A 152 -16.16 17.73 -5.96
CA THR A 152 -16.39 19.11 -6.33
C THR A 152 -17.90 19.31 -6.23
N GLN A 153 -18.41 19.73 -5.06
CA GLN A 153 -19.71 20.37 -4.92
C GLN A 153 -19.54 21.76 -5.52
N ARG A 154 -19.45 21.81 -6.85
CA ARG A 154 -19.80 22.99 -7.64
C ARG A 154 -20.51 22.47 -8.88
N LEU A 155 -21.74 22.96 -9.07
CA LEU A 155 -22.64 22.82 -10.22
C LEU A 155 -23.82 21.85 -10.11
N HIS A 156 -24.45 21.72 -8.94
CA HIS A 156 -25.92 21.62 -8.88
C HIS A 156 -26.44 22.33 -7.63
N ALA A 157 -26.38 23.66 -7.66
CA ALA A 157 -27.21 24.52 -6.83
C ALA A 157 -27.33 25.89 -7.53
N VAL A 158 -28.55 26.16 -7.99
CA VAL A 158 -29.11 27.49 -8.31
C VAL A 158 -28.63 28.18 -9.59
N ALA A 159 -29.34 27.90 -10.68
CA ALA A 159 -30.01 28.91 -11.51
C ALA A 159 -31.25 28.25 -12.14
#